data_AF-A0A7K1A6G9-F1
#
_entry.id   AF-A0A7K1A6G9-F1
#
_cell.length_a   1.000
_cell.length_b   1.000
_cell.length_c   1.000
_cell.angle_alpha   90.00
_cell.angle_beta   90.00
_cell.angle_gamma   90.00
#
_symmetry.space_group_name_H-M   'P 1'
#
loop_
_entity.id
_entity.type
_entity.pdbx_description
1 polymer ?
#
loop_
_entity_poly.entity_id
_entity_poly.type
_entity_poly.pdbx_seq_one_letter_code
_entity_poly.pdbx_strand_id
1 'polypeptide(L)' 'MKPDTILKGCLIAAAMISLVLSIIIYFGAGDDVLGRLNGIYVGVWVPSILSLGALLLVARKSES' A
#
# COMPACT_ATOMS: atom_id res chain seq x y z
N MET A 1 20.87 4.61 11.74
CA MET A 1 19.63 5.21 11.18
C MET A 1 18.55 5.13 12.24
N LYS A 2 17.71 6.17 12.41
CA LYS A 2 16.61 6.14 13.39
C LYS A 2 15.58 5.08 12.96
N PRO A 3 15.07 4.23 13.86
CA PRO A 3 14.16 3.12 13.52
C PRO A 3 12.89 3.61 12.80
N ASP A 4 12.41 4.81 13.12
CA ASP A 4 11.29 5.47 12.44
C ASP A 4 11.49 5.64 10.93
N THR A 5 12.72 5.95 10.51
CA THR A 5 13.05 6.17 9.09
C THR A 5 13.00 4.87 8.31
N ILE A 6 13.42 3.76 8.93
CA ILE A 6 13.40 2.42 8.32
C ILE A 6 11.96 1.95 8.16
N LEU A 7 11.14 2.12 9.20
CA LEU A 7 9.73 1.71 9.17
C LEU A 7 8.91 2.52 8.14
N LYS A 8 9.12 3.85 8.08
CA LYS A 8 8.54 4.68 7.01
C LYS A 8 8.98 4.23 5.62
N GLY A 9 10.27 3.94 5.45
CA GLY A 9 10.81 3.44 4.18
C GLY A 9 10.14 2.13 3.75
N CYS A 10 10.00 1.18 4.66
CA CYS A 10 9.30 -0.09 4.40
C CYS A 10 7.81 0.11 4.07
N LEU A 11 7.10 1.01 4.76
CA LEU A 11 5.69 1.30 4.48
C LEU A 11 5.49 1.88 3.07
N ILE A 12 6.36 2.81 2.67
CA ILE A 12 6.33 3.41 1.33
C ILE A 12 6.69 2.36 0.27
N ALA A 13 7.72 1.55 0.50
CA ALA A 13 8.12 0.49 -0.42
C ALA A 13 7.02 -0.56 -0.60
N ALA A 14 6.38 -0.99 0.50
CA ALA A 14 5.25 -1.92 0.45
C ALA A 14 4.06 -1.34 -0.33
N ALA A 15 3.77 -0.05 -0.17
CA ALA A 15 2.69 0.62 -0.90
C ALA A 15 2.98 0.67 -2.41
N MET A 16 4.23 0.99 -2.77
CA MET A 16 4.68 1.00 -4.17
C MET A 16 4.62 -0.38 -4.81
N ILE A 17 5.07 -1.43 -4.11
CA ILE A 17 4.99 -2.81 -4.61
C ILE A 17 3.54 -3.21 -4.84
N SER A 18 2.64 -2.85 -3.93
CA SER A 18 1.21 -3.17 -4.08
C SER A 18 0.56 -2.41 -5.23
N LEU A 19 0.97 -1.17 -5.49
CA LEU A 19 0.51 -0.40 -6.63
C LEU A 19 0.94 -1.07 -7.95
N VAL A 20 2.21 -1.47 -8.05
CA VAL A 20 2.73 -2.15 -9.24
C VAL A 20 2.00 -3.48 -9.46
N LEU A 21 1.78 -4.26 -8.40
CA LEU A 21 1.05 -5.52 -8.48
C LEU A 21 -0.41 -5.32 -8.93
N SER A 22 -1.08 -4.28 -8.41
CA SER A 22 -2.43 -3.89 -8.86
C SER A 22 -2.49 -3.59 -10.35
N ILE A 23 -1.53 -2.81 -10.87
CA ILE A 23 -1.43 -2.47 -12.29
C ILE A 23 -1.20 -3.74 -13.13
N ILE A 24 -0.30 -4.63 -12.70
CA ILE A 24 -0.02 -5.90 -13.41
C ILE A 24 -1.27 -6.77 -13.48
N ILE A 25 -2.00 -6.94 -12.37
CA ILE A 25 -3.23 -7.75 -12.35
C ILE A 25 -4.33 -7.08 -13.18
N TYR A 26 -4.48 -5.76 -13.08
CA TYR A 26 -5.51 -5.01 -13.79
C TYR A 26 -5.35 -5.07 -15.31
N PHE A 27 -4.13 -4.84 -15.81
CA PHE A 27 -3.85 -4.88 -17.24
C PHE A 27 -3.58 -6.30 -17.76
N GLY A 28 -3.14 -7.23 -16.91
CA GLY A 28 -2.97 -8.64 -17.25
C GLY A 28 -4.28 -9.43 -17.35
N ALA A 29 -5.36 -8.93 -16.75
CA ALA A 29 -6.68 -9.57 -16.78
C ALA A 29 -7.41 -9.49 -18.14
N GLY A 30 -6.94 -8.70 -19.12
CA GLY A 30 -7.60 -8.61 -20.42
C GLY A 30 -9.08 -8.19 -20.35
N ASP A 31 -9.98 -8.99 -20.92
CA ASP A 31 -11.45 -8.77 -20.91
C ASP A 31 -12.16 -9.30 -19.65
N ASP A 32 -11.43 -9.98 -18.74
CA ASP A 32 -12.01 -10.51 -17.51
C ASP A 32 -12.29 -9.40 -16.49
N VAL A 33 -13.56 -9.01 -16.40
CA VAL A 33 -14.08 -7.99 -15.46
C VAL A 33 -13.70 -8.31 -14.01
N LEU A 34 -13.72 -9.60 -13.62
CA LEU A 34 -13.31 -10.05 -12.29
C LEU A 34 -11.83 -9.79 -12.00
N GLY A 35 -10.96 -9.95 -13.00
CA GLY A 35 -9.53 -9.68 -12.86
C GLY A 35 -9.23 -8.18 -12.71
N ARG A 36 -9.96 -7.32 -13.44
CA ARG A 36 -9.90 -5.87 -13.23
C ARG A 36 -10.39 -5.45 -11.85
N LEU A 37 -11.49 -6.02 -11.38
CA LEU A 37 -12.01 -5.74 -10.02
C LEU A 37 -10.99 -6.12 -8.95
N ASN A 38 -10.36 -7.28 -9.09
CA ASN A 38 -9.34 -7.75 -8.16
C ASN A 38 -8.10 -6.83 -8.18
N GLY A 39 -7.68 -6.37 -9.37
CA GLY A 39 -6.62 -5.39 -9.53
C GLY A 39 -6.92 -4.08 -8.78
N ILE A 40 -8.13 -3.52 -8.94
CA ILE A 40 -8.55 -2.30 -8.23
C ILE A 40 -8.57 -2.54 -6.71
N TYR A 41 -9.07 -3.69 -6.25
CA TYR A 41 -9.18 -4.00 -4.83
C TYR A 41 -7.80 -4.04 -4.16
N VAL A 42 -6.83 -4.72 -4.79
CA VAL A 42 -5.43 -4.78 -4.32
C VAL A 42 -4.79 -3.39 -4.35
N GLY A 43 -5.08 -2.59 -5.37
CA GLY A 43 -4.52 -1.25 -5.56
C GLY A 43 -5.02 -0.21 -4.56
N VAL A 44 -6.24 -0.36 -4.03
CA VAL A 44 -6.83 0.58 -3.07
C VAL A 44 -6.60 0.13 -1.63
N TRP A 45 -6.82 -1.15 -1.31
CA TRP A 45 -6.90 -1.57 0.09
C TRP A 45 -5.53 -1.66 0.77
N VAL A 46 -4.47 -2.13 0.09
CA VAL A 46 -3.13 -2.30 0.67
C VAL A 46 -2.50 -0.94 1.01
N PRO A 47 -2.44 0.04 0.10
CA PRO A 47 -1.93 1.36 0.45
C PRO A 47 -2.79 2.08 1.50
N SER A 48 -4.10 1.79 1.60
CA SER A 48 -4.95 2.35 2.66
C SER A 48 -4.56 1.84 4.05
N ILE A 49 -4.27 0.54 4.19
CA ILE A 49 -3.80 -0.07 5.46
C ILE A 49 -2.41 0.44 5.83
N LEU A 50 -1.51 0.57 4.85
CA LEU A 50 -0.16 1.10 5.06
C LEU A 50 -0.19 2.60 5.46
N SER A 51 -1.07 3.39 4.85
CA SER A 51 -1.34 4.78 5.20
C SER A 51 -1.88 4.91 6.63
N LEU A 52 -2.86 4.08 7.01
CA LEU A 52 -3.39 4.02 8.38
C LEU A 52 -2.29 3.67 9.40
N GLY A 53 -1.46 2.66 9.10
CA GLY A 53 -0.33 2.29 9.93
C GLY A 53 0.66 3.45 10.11
N ALA A 54 0.98 4.17 9.03
CA ALA A 54 1.84 5.35 9.09
C ALA A 54 1.22 6.48 9.94
N LEU A 55 -0.09 6.72 9.80
CA LEU A 55 -0.81 7.73 10.58
C LEU A 55 -0.83 7.39 12.07
N LEU A 56 -1.10 6.13 12.44
CA LEU A 56 -1.07 5.68 13.83
C LEU A 56 0.33 5.83 14.45
N LEU A 57 1.39 5.50 13.71
CA LEU A 57 2.77 5.67 14.18
C LEU A 57 3.13 7.15 14.38
N VAL A 58 2.68 8.05 13.50
CA VAL A 58 2.86 9.49 13.66
C VAL A 58 2.06 10.01 14.86
N ALA A 59 0.81 9.58 15.02
CA ALA A 59 -0.05 9.96 16.14
C ALA A 59 0.60 9.59 17.49
N ARG A 60 1.16 8.37 17.60
CA ARG A 60 1.88 7.93 18.81
C ARG A 60 3.12 8.77 19.14
N LYS A 61 3.80 9.32 18.13
CA LYS A 61 4.98 10.16 18.32
C LYS A 61 4.66 11.59 18.75
N SER A 62 3.41 12.04 18.60
CA SER A 62 2.95 13.37 19.04
C SER A 62 2.53 13.40 20.51
N GLU A 63 2.31 12.24 21.13
CA GLU A 63 1.83 12.11 22.52
C GLU A 63 2.98 11.89 23.54
N SER A 64 4.23 11.82 23.06
CA SER A 64 5.46 11.68 23.87
C SER A 64 6.37 12.88 23.73
#